data_AF-A0A955CKC2-F1
#
_entry.id   AF-A0A955CKC2-F1
#
_cell.length_a   1.000
_cell.length_b   1.000
_cell.length_c   1.000
_cell.angle_alpha   90.00
_cell.angle_beta   90.00
_cell.angle_gamma   90.00
#
_symmetry.space_group_name_H-M   'P 1'
#
loop_
_entity.id
_entity.type
_entity.pdbx_description
1 polymer ?
#
loop_
_entity_poly.entity_id
_entity_poly.type
_entity_poly.pdbx_seq_one_letter_code
_entity_poly.pdbx_strand_id
1 'polypeptide(L)'
;ILSLNGQAAPVIDGWTGDQRFFIGWAQIWRRKYRDDEMVRRLLTDPHSPSQFRANGPIANLDVFYQAFDVQESDKLYKAPEDRISIW
;
A
#
# COMPACT_ATOMS: atom_id res chain seq x y z
N ILE A 1 5.45 -13.69 12.40
CA ILE A 1 5.47 -14.24 13.78
C ILE A 1 6.03 -15.66 13.81
N LEU A 2 5.57 -16.58 12.95
CA LEU A 2 6.18 -17.92 12.79
C LEU A 2 7.66 -17.87 12.39
N SER A 3 8.03 -17.01 11.44
CA SER A 3 9.43 -16.84 10.99
C SER A 3 10.38 -16.27 12.05
N LEU A 4 9.83 -15.73 13.15
CA LEU A 4 10.58 -15.11 14.24
C LEU A 4 10.40 -15.87 15.56
N ASN A 5 9.87 -17.09 15.52
CA ASN A 5 9.60 -17.90 16.73
C ASN A 5 8.82 -17.15 17.81
N GLY A 6 7.82 -16.35 17.40
CA GLY A 6 7.00 -15.56 18.32
C GLY A 6 7.59 -14.22 18.73
N GLN A 7 8.82 -13.88 18.33
CA GLN A 7 9.41 -12.59 18.63
C GLN A 7 8.91 -11.48 17.70
N ALA A 8 8.97 -10.24 18.21
CA ALA A 8 8.68 -9.05 17.42
C ALA A 8 9.70 -8.88 16.28
N ALA A 9 9.26 -8.34 15.16
CA ALA A 9 10.17 -7.98 14.07
C ALA A 9 11.13 -6.89 14.54
N PRO A 10 12.45 -7.00 14.27
CA PRO A 10 13.40 -5.96 14.64
C PRO A 10 13.05 -4.68 13.89
N VAL A 11 13.31 -3.53 14.52
CA VAL A 11 13.29 -2.23 13.84
C VAL A 11 14.56 -2.13 13.00
N ILE A 12 14.41 -1.75 11.73
CA ILE A 12 15.52 -1.61 10.77
C ILE A 12 15.36 -0.26 10.09
N ASP A 13 16.42 0.55 10.07
CA ASP A 13 16.43 1.90 9.50
C ASP A 13 15.32 2.81 10.02
N GLY A 14 14.92 2.63 11.29
CA GLY A 14 13.85 3.40 11.94
C GLY A 14 12.42 2.91 11.64
N TRP A 15 12.25 1.84 10.86
CA TRP A 15 10.93 1.31 10.48
C TRP A 15 10.60 0.02 11.22
N THR A 16 9.35 -0.13 11.65
CA THR A 16 8.82 -1.39 12.20
C THR A 16 8.67 -2.46 11.12
N GLY A 17 8.47 -3.73 11.50
CA GLY A 17 8.23 -4.81 10.53
C GLY A 17 7.03 -4.55 9.64
N ASP A 18 5.92 -4.07 10.21
CA ASP A 18 4.67 -3.80 9.47
C ASP A 18 4.85 -2.62 8.51
N GLN A 19 5.53 -1.55 8.95
CA GLN A 19 5.87 -0.43 8.07
C GLN A 19 6.74 -0.90 6.89
N ARG A 20 7.73 -1.77 7.14
CA ARG A 20 8.59 -2.31 6.07
C ARG A 20 7.83 -3.19 5.08
N PHE A 21 6.79 -3.90 5.52
CA PHE A 21 5.92 -4.64 4.60
C PHE A 21 5.28 -3.69 3.56
N PHE A 22 4.69 -2.59 4.02
CA PHE A 22 4.07 -1.61 3.13
C PHE A 22 5.10 -0.84 2.27
N ILE A 23 6.29 -0.55 2.82
CA ILE A 23 7.39 0.03 2.04
C ILE A 23 7.80 -0.92 0.91
N GLY A 24 7.94 -2.22 1.20
CA GLY A 24 8.23 -3.24 0.19
C GLY A 24 7.14 -3.34 -0.87
N TRP A 25 5.87 -3.33 -0.45
CA TRP A 25 4.71 -3.26 -1.37
C TRP A 25 4.76 -2.03 -2.28
N ALA A 26 5.05 -0.85 -1.74
CA ALA A 26 5.15 0.37 -2.54
C ALA A 26 6.31 0.31 -3.54
N GLN A 27 7.44 -0.28 -3.14
CA GLN A 27 8.64 -0.39 -3.98
C GLN A 27 8.41 -1.23 -5.25
N ILE A 28 7.65 -2.34 -5.17
CA ILE A 28 7.38 -3.18 -6.36
C ILE A 28 6.52 -2.46 -7.42
N TRP A 29 5.79 -1.41 -7.03
CA TRP A 29 4.95 -0.61 -7.91
C TRP A 29 5.64 0.65 -8.43
N ARG A 30 6.91 0.90 -8.09
CA ARG A 30 7.65 2.09 -8.54
C ARG A 30 7.84 2.07 -10.05
N ARG A 31 7.01 2.83 -10.78
CA ARG A 31 7.07 2.97 -12.25
C ARG A 31 6.76 4.38 -12.69
N LYS A 32 7.36 4.79 -13.80
CA LYS A 32 7.07 6.05 -14.51
C LYS A 32 6.85 5.72 -15.98
N TYR A 33 5.79 6.25 -16.55
CA TYR A 33 5.42 6.02 -17.94
C TYR A 33 5.58 7.32 -18.72
N ARG A 34 5.78 7.21 -20.04
CA ARG A 34 5.54 8.32 -20.97
C ARG A 34 4.02 8.52 -21.09
N ASP A 35 3.60 9.74 -21.37
CA ASP A 35 2.17 10.08 -21.40
C ASP A 35 1.41 9.24 -22.44
N ASP A 36 1.93 9.09 -23.66
CA ASP A 36 1.31 8.26 -24.70
C ASP A 36 1.18 6.78 -24.28
N GLU A 37 2.16 6.25 -23.58
CA GLU A 37 2.13 4.88 -23.06
C GLU A 37 1.11 4.74 -21.92
N MET A 38 0.96 5.77 -21.08
CA MET A 38 -0.08 5.79 -20.05
C MET A 38 -1.48 5.77 -20.69
N VAL A 39 -1.72 6.61 -21.69
CA VAL A 39 -3.00 6.63 -22.43
C VAL A 39 -3.28 5.27 -23.06
N ARG A 40 -2.29 4.67 -23.73
CA ARG A 40 -2.42 3.33 -24.32
C ARG A 40 -2.78 2.28 -23.27
N ARG A 41 -2.08 2.27 -22.13
CA ARG A 41 -2.34 1.32 -21.03
C ARG A 41 -3.73 1.48 -20.44
N LEU A 42 -4.20 2.71 -20.24
CA LEU A 42 -5.55 2.96 -19.75
C LEU A 42 -6.64 2.35 -20.66
N LEU A 43 -6.37 2.20 -21.96
CA LEU A 43 -7.31 1.63 -22.91
C LEU A 43 -7.17 0.11 -23.10
N THR A 44 -5.97 -0.46 -22.88
CA THR A 44 -5.68 -1.84 -23.29
C THR A 44 -5.20 -2.77 -22.17
N ASP A 45 -4.69 -2.23 -21.06
CA ASP A 45 -4.14 -3.02 -19.96
C ASP A 45 -5.21 -3.19 -18.88
N PRO A 46 -5.62 -4.43 -18.51
CA PRO A 46 -6.64 -4.64 -17.49
C PRO A 46 -6.14 -4.27 -16.08
N HIS A 47 -4.83 -4.07 -15.89
CA HIS A 47 -4.29 -3.69 -14.60
C HIS A 47 -4.39 -2.18 -14.37
N SER A 48 -4.83 -1.80 -13.16
CA SER A 48 -4.81 -0.39 -12.76
C SER A 48 -3.38 0.20 -12.86
N PRO A 49 -3.25 1.50 -13.16
CA PRO A 49 -1.96 2.18 -13.14
C PRO A 49 -1.23 2.00 -11.80
N SER A 50 0.10 1.95 -11.85
CA SER A 50 0.92 1.50 -10.72
C SER A 50 0.71 2.29 -9.42
N GLN A 51 0.48 3.60 -9.49
CA GLN A 51 0.17 4.43 -8.32
C GLN A 51 -1.14 4.00 -7.63
N PHE A 52 -2.15 3.57 -8.39
CA PHE A 52 -3.41 3.07 -7.84
C PHE A 52 -3.26 1.66 -7.31
N ARG A 53 -2.35 0.85 -7.87
CA ARG A 53 -2.01 -0.47 -7.31
C ARG A 53 -1.23 -0.36 -5.99
N ALA A 54 -0.37 0.65 -5.87
CA ALA A 54 0.33 0.93 -4.62
C ALA A 54 -0.64 1.38 -3.53
N ASN A 55 -1.45 2.40 -3.81
CA ASN A 55 -2.21 3.12 -2.78
C ASN A 55 -3.64 2.59 -2.57
N GLY A 56 -4.30 2.11 -3.63
CA GLY A 56 -5.72 1.73 -3.59
C GLY A 56 -6.01 0.59 -2.61
N PRO A 57 -5.33 -0.57 -2.71
CA PRO A 57 -5.54 -1.68 -1.79
C PRO A 57 -5.23 -1.32 -0.34
N ILE A 58 -4.09 -0.66 -0.07
CA ILE A 58 -3.63 -0.39 1.30
C ILE A 58 -4.55 0.59 2.04
N ALA A 59 -5.21 1.51 1.34
CA ALA A 59 -6.18 2.45 1.94
C ALA A 59 -7.43 1.74 2.50
N ASN A 60 -7.68 0.48 2.14
CA ASN A 60 -8.78 -0.32 2.68
C ASN A 60 -8.36 -1.26 3.83
N LEU A 61 -7.08 -1.26 4.23
CA LEU A 61 -6.55 -2.18 5.24
C LEU A 61 -6.35 -1.48 6.57
N ASP A 62 -7.06 -1.89 7.63
CA ASP A 62 -6.92 -1.31 8.98
C ASP A 62 -5.48 -1.35 9.51
N VAL A 63 -4.72 -2.40 9.15
CA VAL A 63 -3.31 -2.55 9.50
C VAL A 63 -2.41 -1.47 8.90
N PHE A 64 -2.79 -0.84 7.78
CA PHE A 64 -2.06 0.31 7.23
C PHE A 64 -2.24 1.55 8.12
N TYR A 65 -3.46 1.78 8.61
CA TYR A 65 -3.77 2.88 9.53
C TYR A 65 -2.99 2.74 10.83
N GLN A 66 -2.91 1.51 11.37
CA GLN A 66 -2.13 1.23 12.57
C GLN A 66 -0.62 1.37 12.33
N ALA A 67 -0.10 0.91 11.19
CA ALA A 67 1.33 0.93 10.92
C ALA A 67 1.91 2.35 10.73
N PHE A 68 1.11 3.29 10.21
CA PHE A 68 1.56 4.65 9.92
C PHE A 68 0.84 5.74 10.71
N ASP A 69 -0.01 5.36 11.67
CA ASP A 69 -0.82 6.28 12.46
C ASP A 69 -1.63 7.25 11.58
N VAL A 70 -2.34 6.70 10.59
CA VAL A 70 -3.07 7.47 9.57
C VAL A 70 -4.29 8.15 10.19
N GLN A 71 -4.37 9.47 10.03
CA GLN A 71 -5.41 10.34 10.55
C GLN A 71 -6.41 10.75 9.48
N GLU A 72 -7.58 11.26 9.87
CA GLU A 72 -8.62 11.76 8.96
C GLU A 72 -8.13 12.85 7.99
N SER A 73 -7.11 13.61 8.39
CA SER A 73 -6.49 14.65 7.57
C SER A 73 -5.55 14.13 6.49
N ASP A 74 -5.17 12.84 6.54
CA ASP A 74 -4.23 12.25 5.60
C ASP A 74 -4.88 11.89 4.26
N LYS A 75 -4.14 12.08 3.18
CA LYS A 75 -4.65 11.90 1.80
C LYS A 75 -5.16 10.50 1.48
N LEU A 76 -4.66 9.47 2.17
CA LEU A 76 -5.04 8.07 1.95
C LEU A 76 -6.07 7.57 2.98
N TYR A 77 -6.56 8.45 3.86
CA TYR A 77 -7.60 8.09 4.79
C TYR A 77 -8.91 7.78 4.06
N LYS A 78 -9.56 6.69 4.48
CA LYS A 78 -10.95 6.36 4.22
C LYS A 78 -11.63 6.04 5.54
N ALA A 79 -12.86 6.53 5.72
CA ALA A 79 -13.68 6.16 6.87
C ALA A 79 -13.87 4.63 6.91
N PRO A 80 -13.90 3.99 8.11
CA PRO A 80 -14.01 2.54 8.23
C PRO A 80 -15.16 1.93 7.39
N GLU A 81 -16.32 2.60 7.34
CA GLU A 81 -17.50 2.21 6.57
C GLU A 81 -17.31 2.26 5.04
N ASP A 82 -16.36 3.06 4.55
CA ASP A 82 -16.03 3.17 3.13
C ASP A 82 -14.93 2.19 2.70
N ARG A 83 -14.30 1.49 3.65
CA ARG A 83 -13.23 0.51 3.36
C ARG A 83 -13.85 -0.76 2.80
N ILE A 84 -13.32 -1.19 1.66
CA ILE A 84 -13.82 -2.35 0.93
C ILE A 84 -13.09 -3.60 1.44
N SER A 85 -13.85 -4.59 1.90
CA SER A 85 -13.37 -5.95 2.17
C SER A 85 -14.14 -6.95 1.31
N ILE A 86 -13.44 -7.98 0.80
CA ILE A 86 -14.02 -8.98 -0.11
C ILE A 86 -13.86 -10.39 0.46
N TRP A 87 -12.67 -10.72 0.94
CA TRP A 87 -12.29 -12.07 1.37
C TRP A 87 -12.29 -12.20 2.89
#